data_AF-L0IIV8-F1
#
_entry.id   AF-L0IIV8-F1
#
_cell.length_a   1.000
_cell.length_b   1.000
_cell.length_c   1.000
_cell.angle_alpha   90.00
_cell.angle_beta   90.00
_cell.angle_gamma   90.00
#
_symmetry.space_group_name_H-M   'P 1'
#
loop_
_entity.id
_entity.type
_entity.pdbx_description
1 polymer ?
#
loop_
_entity_poly.entity_id
_entity_poly.type
_entity_poly.pdbx_seq_one_letter_code
_entity_poly.pdbx_strand_id
1 'polypeptide(L)'
;MISNAGMTDKDIMMGVLGDYKLAIDALSHAATEAANESLKRDFINALNSTFEEQKQVWNAINQRGWYSVKPAQMQEIQETKNKFRQPAGVM
;
A
#
# COMPACT_ATOMS: atom_id res chain seq x y z
N MET A 1 -27.00 -15.04 -25.38
CA MET A 1 -25.60 -15.43 -25.17
C MET A 1 -25.15 -14.79 -23.86
N ILE A 2 -25.15 -15.53 -22.76
CA ILE A 2 -24.59 -15.04 -21.50
C ILE A 2 -23.08 -15.20 -21.64
N SER A 3 -22.37 -14.09 -21.84
CA SER A 3 -20.91 -14.08 -21.81
C SER A 3 -20.45 -14.42 -20.39
N ASN A 4 -19.95 -15.64 -20.19
CA ASN A 4 -19.23 -16.02 -18.98
C ASN A 4 -17.87 -15.29 -19.02
N ALA A 5 -17.86 -14.01 -18.65
CA ALA A 5 -16.63 -13.25 -18.50
C ALA A 5 -15.93 -13.76 -17.23
N GLY A 6 -15.09 -14.78 -17.40
CA GLY A 6 -14.20 -15.22 -16.33
C GLY A 6 -13.30 -14.07 -15.88
N MET A 7 -12.90 -14.07 -14.61
CA MET A 7 -11.93 -13.09 -14.10
C MET A 7 -10.67 -13.12 -14.96
N THR A 8 -10.20 -11.94 -15.38
CA THR A 8 -8.95 -11.84 -16.12
C THR A 8 -7.75 -11.93 -15.17
N ASP A 9 -6.57 -12.25 -15.70
CA ASP A 9 -5.31 -12.20 -14.93
C ASP A 9 -5.10 -10.82 -14.28
N LYS A 10 -5.55 -9.75 -14.95
CA LYS A 10 -5.51 -8.40 -14.40
C LYS A 10 -6.41 -8.27 -13.18
N ASP A 11 -7.64 -8.77 -13.24
CA ASP A 11 -8.59 -8.71 -12.12
C ASP A 11 -8.06 -9.51 -10.93
N ILE A 12 -7.52 -10.70 -11.18
CA ILE A 12 -6.91 -11.54 -10.15
C ILE A 12 -5.72 -10.83 -9.49
N MET A 13 -4.77 -10.34 -10.28
CA MET A 13 -3.57 -9.68 -9.75
C MET A 13 -3.91 -8.36 -9.02
N MET A 14 -4.90 -7.61 -9.48
CA MET A 14 -5.39 -6.42 -8.78
C MET A 14 -6.06 -6.78 -7.44
N GLY A 15 -6.79 -7.91 -7.40
CA GLY A 15 -7.32 -8.48 -6.15
C GLY A 15 -6.21 -8.84 -5.17
N VAL A 16 -5.21 -9.59 -5.63
CA VAL A 16 -4.02 -9.95 -4.83
C VAL A 16 -3.31 -8.70 -4.30
N LEU A 17 -3.13 -7.67 -5.12
CA LEU A 17 -2.56 -6.39 -4.65
C LEU A 17 -3.42 -5.75 -3.54
N GLY A 18 -4.75 -5.86 -3.65
CA GLY A 18 -5.69 -5.42 -2.61
C GLY A 18 -5.52 -6.20 -1.30
N ASP A 19 -5.39 -7.52 -1.38
CA ASP A 19 -5.20 -8.39 -0.22
C ASP A 19 -3.91 -8.06 0.53
N TYR A 20 -2.82 -7.80 -0.20
CA TYR A 20 -1.55 -7.36 0.41
C TYR A 20 -1.68 -6.02 1.12
N LYS A 21 -2.41 -5.05 0.56
CA LYS A 21 -2.67 -3.76 1.23
C LYS A 21 -3.45 -3.97 2.53
N LEU A 22 -4.49 -4.80 2.50
CA LEU A 22 -5.27 -5.13 3.68
C LEU A 22 -4.42 -5.82 4.75
N ALA A 23 -3.56 -6.76 4.35
CA ALA A 23 -2.65 -7.45 5.25
C ALA A 23 -1.65 -6.48 5.90
N ILE A 24 -1.09 -5.54 5.13
CA ILE A 24 -0.19 -4.49 5.65
C ILE A 24 -0.89 -3.63 6.69
N ASP A 25 -2.11 -3.17 6.41
CA ASP A 25 -2.88 -2.35 7.35
C ASP A 25 -3.15 -3.12 8.66
N ALA A 26 -3.63 -4.36 8.54
CA ALA A 26 -3.92 -5.22 9.69
C ALA A 26 -2.67 -5.53 10.54
N LEU A 27 -1.55 -5.88 9.90
CA LEU A 27 -0.28 -6.15 10.58
C LEU A 27 0.31 -4.90 11.22
N SER A 28 0.12 -3.73 10.60
CA SER A 28 0.55 -2.45 11.17
C SER A 28 -0.21 -2.15 12.46
N HIS A 29 -1.54 -2.27 12.44
CA HIS A 29 -2.37 -2.12 13.65
C HIS A 29 -1.96 -3.11 14.73
N ALA A 30 -1.85 -4.41 14.39
CA ALA A 30 -1.45 -5.45 15.32
C ALA A 30 -0.07 -5.19 15.94
N ALA A 31 0.92 -4.75 15.16
CA ALA A 31 2.24 -4.41 15.66
C ALA A 31 2.22 -3.21 16.61
N THR A 32 1.40 -2.18 16.33
CA THR A 32 1.32 -0.97 17.16
C THR A 32 0.52 -1.16 18.44
N GLU A 33 -0.43 -2.10 18.44
CA GLU A 33 -1.36 -2.33 19.56
C GLU A 33 -0.96 -3.54 20.42
N ALA A 34 0.05 -4.31 20.02
CA ALA A 34 0.55 -5.45 20.79
C ALA A 34 1.23 -5.02 22.10
N ALA A 35 0.71 -5.50 23.24
CA ALA A 35 1.28 -5.26 24.56
C ALA A 35 2.50 -6.15 24.88
N ASN A 36 2.71 -7.25 24.14
CA ASN A 36 3.85 -8.15 24.31
C ASN A 36 4.92 -7.85 23.25
N GLU A 37 6.14 -7.56 23.69
CA GLU A 37 7.25 -7.17 22.79
C GLU A 37 7.70 -8.29 21.84
N SER A 38 7.63 -9.56 22.26
CA SER A 38 7.95 -10.66 21.35
C SER A 38 6.91 -10.77 20.25
N LEU A 39 5.63 -10.69 20.60
CA LEU A 39 4.53 -10.75 19.64
C LEU A 39 4.55 -9.55 18.67
N LYS A 40 4.85 -8.35 19.18
CA LYS A 40 5.08 -7.15 18.36
C LYS A 40 6.19 -7.38 17.34
N ARG A 41 7.32 -7.95 17.77
CA ARG A 41 8.43 -8.27 16.86
C ARG A 41 8.00 -9.27 15.78
N ASP A 42 7.19 -10.26 16.12
CA ASP A 42 6.68 -11.24 15.16
C ASP A 42 5.77 -10.57 14.11
N PHE A 43 4.88 -9.65 14.52
CA PHE A 43 4.08 -8.85 13.58
C PHE A 43 4.92 -7.96 12.69
N ILE A 44 5.95 -7.29 13.25
CA ILE A 44 6.86 -6.45 12.45
C ILE A 44 7.62 -7.29 11.43
N ASN A 45 8.08 -8.48 11.80
CA ASN A 45 8.77 -9.38 10.88
C ASN A 45 7.84 -9.82 9.74
N ALA A 46 6.61 -10.23 10.05
CA ALA A 46 5.61 -10.57 9.04
C ALA A 46 5.31 -9.37 8.13
N LEU A 47 5.12 -8.18 8.70
CA LEU A 47 4.87 -6.95 7.96
C LEU A 47 5.99 -6.62 6.97
N ASN A 48 7.26 -6.77 7.39
CA ASN A 48 8.41 -6.55 6.52
C ASN A 48 8.42 -7.53 5.32
N SER A 49 8.12 -8.81 5.55
CA SER A 49 7.97 -9.77 4.46
C SER A 49 6.83 -9.40 3.53
N THR A 50 5.67 -9.01 4.08
CA THR A 50 4.50 -8.58 3.30
C THR A 50 4.79 -7.35 2.45
N PHE A 51 5.61 -6.40 2.91
CA PHE A 51 6.05 -5.26 2.09
C PHE A 51 6.82 -5.70 0.84
N GLU A 52 7.79 -6.60 1.00
CA GLU A 52 8.60 -7.09 -0.12
C GLU A 52 7.76 -7.90 -1.12
N GLU A 53 6.84 -8.73 -0.63
CA GLU A 53 5.92 -9.51 -1.46
C GLU A 53 4.94 -8.60 -2.22
N GLN A 54 4.32 -7.63 -1.55
CA GLN A 54 3.46 -6.64 -2.21
C GLN A 54 4.25 -5.88 -3.28
N LYS A 55 5.52 -5.53 -3.01
CA LYS A 55 6.35 -4.81 -3.98
C LYS A 55 6.59 -5.64 -5.24
N GLN A 56 6.80 -6.95 -5.12
CA GLN A 56 6.91 -7.86 -6.25
C GLN A 56 5.61 -7.91 -7.06
N VAL A 57 4.45 -8.03 -6.40
CA VAL A 57 3.13 -8.00 -7.05
C VAL A 57 2.91 -6.68 -7.78
N TRP A 58 3.19 -5.54 -7.13
CA TRP A 58 3.06 -4.22 -7.74
C TRP A 58 3.97 -4.08 -8.97
N ASN A 59 5.24 -4.51 -8.88
CA ASN A 59 6.17 -4.47 -10.01
C ASN A 59 5.62 -5.29 -11.18
N ALA A 60 5.08 -6.49 -10.92
CA ALA A 60 4.49 -7.36 -11.93
C ALA A 60 3.27 -6.73 -12.63
N ILE A 61 2.40 -6.05 -11.87
CA ILE A 61 1.22 -5.35 -12.41
C ILE A 61 1.65 -4.11 -13.20
N ASN A 62 2.63 -3.36 -12.68
CA ASN A 62 3.14 -2.15 -13.30
C ASN A 62 3.86 -2.44 -14.63
N GLN A 63 4.69 -3.48 -14.70
CA GLN A 63 5.37 -3.90 -15.94
C GLN A 63 4.40 -4.27 -17.07
N ARG A 64 3.18 -4.73 -16.73
CA ARG A 64 2.12 -5.04 -17.69
C ARG A 64 1.23 -3.84 -18.03
N GLY A 65 1.51 -2.66 -17.48
CA GLY A 65 0.71 -1.46 -17.67
C GLY A 65 -0.68 -1.53 -17.02
N TRP A 66 -0.89 -2.44 -16.06
CA TRP A 66 -2.19 -2.67 -15.43
C TRP A 66 -2.49 -1.70 -14.29
N TYR A 67 -1.49 -0.97 -13.80
CA TYR A 67 -1.61 0.04 -12.76
C TYR A 67 -1.20 1.42 -13.29
N SER A 68 -2.12 2.38 -13.28
CA SER A 68 -1.83 3.75 -13.73
C SER A 68 -1.28 4.58 -12.58
N VAL A 69 -0.01 4.98 -12.66
CA VAL A 69 0.59 5.96 -11.74
C VAL A 69 0.43 7.35 -12.35
N LYS A 70 -0.31 8.23 -11.69
CA LYS A 70 -0.40 9.65 -12.09
C LYS A 70 0.76 10.41 -11.43
N PRO A 71 1.67 11.04 -12.19
CA PRO A 71 2.67 11.91 -11.59
C PRO A 71 1.94 13.09 -10.92
N ALA A 72 2.31 13.41 -9.69
CA ALA A 72 1.83 14.60 -9.02
C ALA A 72 2.39 15.84 -9.72
N GLN A 73 1.60 16.92 -9.80
CA GLN A 73 2.07 18.16 -10.43
C GLN A 73 3.08 18.84 -9.50
N MET A 74 4.18 19.38 -10.05
CA MET A 74 5.21 20.06 -9.25
C MET A 74 4.64 21.21 -8.41
N GLN A 75 3.62 21.90 -8.92
CA GLN A 75 2.91 22.94 -8.21
C GLN A 75 2.19 22.39 -6.96
N GLU A 76 1.43 21.30 -7.09
CA GLU A 76 0.74 20.64 -5.96
C GLU A 76 1.75 20.18 -4.89
N ILE A 77 2.91 19.67 -5.31
CA ILE A 77 4.01 19.31 -4.40
C ILE A 77 4.50 20.54 -3.63
N GLN A 78 4.72 21.67 -4.32
CA GLN A 78 5.24 22.88 -3.70
C GLN A 78 4.22 23.52 -2.75
N GLU A 79 2.95 23.56 -3.14
CA GLU A 79 1.84 24.04 -2.30
C GLU A 79 1.71 23.20 -1.03
N THR A 80 1.74 21.87 -1.15
CA THR A 80 1.67 20.94 -0.01
C THR A 80 2.86 21.13 0.93
N LYS A 81 4.08 21.23 0.38
CA LYS A 81 5.29 21.53 1.18
C LYS A 81 5.14 22.82 1.96
N ASN A 82 4.65 23.89 1.33
CA ASN A 82 4.47 25.19 1.98
C ASN A 82 3.40 25.12 3.09
N LYS A 83 2.30 24.38 2.87
CA LYS A 83 1.23 24.18 3.86
C LYS A 83 1.74 23.54 5.16
N PHE A 84 2.58 22.51 5.06
CA PHE A 84 3.13 21.79 6.21
C PHE A 84 4.46 22.37 6.72
N ARG A 85 5.04 23.35 6.03
CA ARG A 85 6.25 24.07 6.48
C ARG A 85 5.95 25.09 7.57
N GLN A 86 4.73 25.61 7.66
CA GLN A 86 4.36 26.47 8.78
C GLN A 86 4.25 25.60 10.03
N PRO A 87 5.05 25.83 11.09
CA PRO A 87 4.79 25.19 12.37
C PRO A 87 3.36 25.54 12.78
N ALA A 88 2.57 24.53 13.14
CA ALA A 88 1.34 24.75 13.85
C ALA A 88 1.65 25.70 15.03
N GLY A 89 0.93 26.82 15.08
CA GLY A 89 1.30 28.03 15.80
C GLY A 89 2.11 27.84 17.08
N VAL A 90 3.23 28.57 17.15
CA VAL A 90 3.65 29.18 18.41
C VAL A 90 2.62 30.29 18.69
N MET A 91 1.57 29.97 19.45
CA MET A 91 0.70 30.92 20.15
C MET A 91 0.65 30.51 21.61
#